data_AF-A0A097SPM4-F1
#
_entry.id   AF-A0A097SPM4-F1
#
_cell.length_a   1.000
_cell.length_b   1.000
_cell.length_c   1.000
_cell.angle_alpha   90.00
_cell.angle_beta   90.00
_cell.angle_gamma   90.00
#
_symmetry.space_group_name_H-M   'P 1'
#
loop_
_entity.id
_entity.type
_entity.pdbx_description
1 polymer ?
#
loop_
_entity_poly.entity_id
_entity_poly.type
_entity_poly.pdbx_seq_one_letter_code
_entity_poly.pdbx_strand_id
1 'polypeptide(L)'
;MTVYRLPEVTVLLDPHDDVAVTGTLLARHNPATGVIIVHPTPGRTAELTLALDLLRALGHPTGRLVDERIGALEPIWAAVTAWCDGAAVAHLVVLRAHLLSARQHERLFALWRTLGMDLVLVWHTEGSPTRLALDDVPHRITHRLADVADHLTGAAPTAPAMTGFDRRPLPPLPSVETSLFRAVARERLPRDEFDRVAELYDHGRAAACRWLADCDTPELDHPAPTTGDRPVPPSHLSVMLTALVTESPTERHTLALLRGAQHGFTLHGYRLALPPQFPHMVGPGLTTGPFTAETASRIRDRIAHPVRAGALATALLTGAGYGTLVSIPITALSDRADVLLLGSRRRAGPEAHAIAPAARPLLAAARTFQALRGAQPRHALFRGGLGGKGSFVRQSAAACGLTLPARHRWDAQWLSTVVVHPGDGP
;
A
#
# COMPACT_ATOMS: atom_id res chain seq x y z
N MET A 1 18.94 2.42 22.14
CA MET A 1 18.58 3.68 21.46
C MET A 1 19.61 3.94 20.38
N THR A 2 19.33 3.53 19.15
CA THR A 2 20.18 3.87 18.01
C THR A 2 19.97 5.36 17.73
N VAL A 3 21.01 6.17 17.92
CA VAL A 3 20.98 7.59 17.56
C VAL A 3 20.94 7.66 16.04
N TYR A 4 19.75 7.75 15.45
CA TYR A 4 19.60 8.03 14.03
C TYR A 4 20.09 9.46 13.79
N ARG A 5 21.28 9.60 13.23
CA ARG A 5 21.80 10.88 12.76
C ARG A 5 20.95 11.27 11.54
N LEU A 6 20.30 12.42 11.59
CA LEU A 6 19.56 12.93 10.43
C LEU A 6 20.53 13.12 9.25
N PRO A 7 20.12 12.81 8.01
CA PRO A 7 20.96 12.97 6.83
C PRO A 7 21.21 14.45 6.54
N GLU A 8 22.43 14.81 6.20
CA GLU A 8 22.82 16.20 5.92
C GLU A 8 22.08 16.78 4.70
N VAL A 9 21.65 18.05 4.77
CA VAL A 9 21.03 18.74 3.61
C VAL A 9 22.12 19.04 2.58
N THR A 10 21.92 18.65 1.32
CA THR A 10 22.87 18.98 0.25
C THR A 10 22.43 20.25 -0.47
N VAL A 11 23.33 21.22 -0.60
CA VAL A 11 23.12 22.43 -1.40
C VAL A 11 23.97 22.32 -2.68
N LEU A 12 23.30 22.23 -3.82
CA LEU A 12 23.93 22.25 -5.13
C LEU A 12 23.96 23.70 -5.64
N LEU A 13 25.17 24.27 -5.72
CA LEU A 13 25.39 25.60 -6.28
C LEU A 13 25.51 25.52 -7.80
N ASP A 14 24.59 26.19 -8.48
CA ASP A 14 24.55 26.34 -9.95
C ASP A 14 24.37 27.83 -10.30
N PRO A 15 25.38 28.68 -10.04
CA PRO A 15 25.26 30.14 -10.09
C PRO A 15 24.86 30.70 -11.47
N HIS A 16 24.98 29.90 -12.52
CA HIS A 16 24.67 30.28 -13.89
C HIS A 16 23.27 29.87 -14.36
N ASP A 17 22.45 29.24 -13.49
CA ASP A 17 21.14 28.66 -13.84
C ASP A 17 21.25 27.78 -15.11
N ASP A 18 22.19 26.83 -15.08
CA ASP A 18 22.49 25.99 -16.23
C ASP A 18 21.31 25.07 -16.54
N VAL A 19 20.79 25.21 -17.77
CA VAL A 19 19.68 24.39 -18.28
C VAL A 19 20.04 22.90 -18.26
N ALA A 20 21.32 22.53 -18.43
CA ALA A 20 21.78 21.16 -18.36
C ALA A 20 21.67 20.57 -16.94
N VAL A 21 21.93 21.38 -15.89
CA VAL A 21 21.74 20.98 -14.49
C VAL A 21 20.26 20.70 -14.22
N THR A 22 19.40 21.67 -14.55
CA THR A 22 17.94 21.54 -14.37
C THR A 22 17.39 20.34 -15.15
N GLY A 23 17.78 20.20 -16.42
CA GLY A 23 17.35 19.11 -17.29
C GLY A 23 17.78 17.73 -16.78
N THR A 24 19.04 17.60 -16.35
CA THR A 24 19.57 16.34 -15.79
C THR A 24 18.83 15.95 -14.52
N LEU A 25 18.59 16.90 -13.61
CA LEU A 25 17.84 16.63 -12.40
C LEU A 25 16.41 16.23 -12.76
N LEU A 26 15.67 17.02 -13.55
CA LEU A 26 14.30 16.68 -13.93
C LEU A 26 14.18 15.30 -14.60
N ALA A 27 15.17 14.87 -15.37
CA ALA A 27 15.21 13.52 -15.96
C ALA A 27 15.29 12.38 -14.92
N ARG A 28 15.73 12.66 -13.69
CA ARG A 28 15.75 11.73 -12.55
C ARG A 28 14.44 11.71 -11.76
N HIS A 29 13.49 12.60 -12.05
CA HIS A 29 12.23 12.63 -11.34
C HIS A 29 11.45 11.33 -11.56
N ASN A 30 11.26 10.56 -10.49
CA ASN A 30 10.51 9.33 -10.53
C ASN A 30 9.90 9.04 -9.15
N PRO A 31 8.62 9.41 -8.92
CA PRO A 31 7.92 9.12 -7.68
C PRO A 31 7.85 7.62 -7.35
N ALA A 32 7.86 6.73 -8.34
CA ALA A 32 7.78 5.29 -8.12
C ALA A 32 9.05 4.69 -7.50
N THR A 33 10.20 5.36 -7.63
CA THR A 33 11.46 4.99 -7.00
C THR A 33 11.77 5.86 -5.77
N GLY A 34 10.85 6.75 -5.38
CA GLY A 34 11.04 7.65 -4.24
C GLY A 34 11.92 8.87 -4.52
N VAL A 35 12.09 9.27 -5.79
CA VAL A 35 12.83 10.49 -6.18
C VAL A 35 11.86 11.58 -6.64
N ILE A 36 11.66 12.60 -5.82
CA ILE A 36 10.76 13.72 -6.09
C ILE A 36 11.58 14.96 -6.40
N ILE A 37 11.23 15.64 -7.48
CA ILE A 37 11.91 16.86 -7.93
C ILE A 37 10.81 17.88 -8.15
N VAL A 38 10.90 18.98 -7.41
CA VAL A 38 9.92 20.05 -7.48
C VAL A 38 10.60 21.28 -8.08
N HIS A 39 9.90 21.88 -9.03
CA HIS A 39 10.20 23.22 -9.50
C HIS A 39 9.17 24.17 -8.90
N PRO A 40 9.49 24.90 -7.80
CA PRO A 40 8.56 25.82 -7.19
C PRO A 40 8.04 26.86 -8.18
N THR A 41 6.78 27.24 -8.03
CA THR A 41 6.15 28.28 -8.85
C THR A 41 6.90 29.61 -8.64
N PRO A 42 7.48 30.21 -9.70
CA PRO A 42 8.27 31.42 -9.57
C PRO A 42 7.50 32.59 -8.92
N GLY A 43 8.19 33.37 -8.08
CA GLY A 43 7.66 34.60 -7.48
C GLY A 43 6.55 34.40 -6.44
N ARG A 44 6.30 33.16 -6.00
CA ARG A 44 5.27 32.84 -4.99
C ARG A 44 5.91 32.45 -3.68
N THR A 45 5.79 33.32 -2.67
CA THR A 45 6.40 33.15 -1.35
C THR A 45 5.49 32.49 -0.31
N ALA A 46 4.21 32.26 -0.66
CA ALA A 46 3.25 31.63 0.23
C ALA A 46 3.57 30.13 0.43
N GLU A 47 3.53 29.68 1.69
CA GLU A 47 3.74 28.27 2.06
C GLU A 47 2.77 27.33 1.35
N LEU A 48 1.52 27.78 1.16
CA LEU A 48 0.50 27.02 0.45
C LEU A 48 0.93 26.71 -0.98
N THR A 49 1.56 27.65 -1.68
CA THR A 49 1.98 27.43 -3.08
C THR A 49 3.01 26.32 -3.18
N LEU A 50 4.01 26.32 -2.28
CA LEU A 50 5.02 25.26 -2.25
C LEU A 50 4.39 23.89 -1.95
N ALA A 51 3.44 23.83 -1.01
CA ALA A 51 2.74 22.59 -0.70
C ALA A 51 1.96 22.04 -1.91
N LEU A 52 1.34 22.93 -2.70
CA LEU A 52 0.67 22.55 -3.95
C LEU A 52 1.67 22.07 -5.01
N ASP A 53 2.83 22.71 -5.13
CA ASP A 53 3.89 22.28 -6.07
C ASP A 53 4.43 20.90 -5.71
N LEU A 54 4.63 20.62 -4.41
CA LEU A 54 5.00 19.30 -3.91
C LEU A 54 3.92 18.25 -4.20
N LEU A 55 2.63 18.55 -3.97
CA LEU A 55 1.55 17.62 -4.33
C LEU A 55 1.53 17.32 -5.84
N ARG A 56 1.78 18.32 -6.69
CA ARG A 56 1.86 18.10 -8.15
C ARG A 56 3.06 17.25 -8.53
N ALA A 57 4.23 17.48 -7.92
CA ALA A 57 5.41 16.65 -8.13
C ALA A 57 5.21 15.20 -7.66
N LEU A 58 4.36 14.99 -6.66
CA LEU A 58 3.93 13.66 -6.21
C LEU A 58 2.86 13.02 -7.12
N GLY A 59 2.37 13.73 -8.14
CA GLY A 59 1.34 13.25 -9.08
C GLY A 59 -0.10 13.49 -8.61
N HIS A 60 -0.33 14.29 -7.56
CA HIS A 60 -1.67 14.49 -7.00
C HIS A 60 -2.40 15.71 -7.59
N PRO A 61 -3.73 15.62 -7.78
CA PRO A 61 -4.52 16.72 -8.31
C PRO A 61 -4.69 17.84 -7.27
N THR A 62 -4.30 19.07 -7.62
CA THR A 62 -4.48 20.24 -6.73
C THR A 62 -5.82 20.96 -6.88
N GLY A 63 -6.57 20.68 -7.95
CA GLY A 63 -7.79 21.43 -8.29
C GLY A 63 -9.02 21.10 -7.43
N ARG A 64 -9.00 19.99 -6.68
CA ARG A 64 -10.16 19.47 -5.93
C ARG A 64 -9.97 19.45 -4.41
N LEU A 65 -8.91 20.08 -3.90
CA LEU A 65 -8.56 20.01 -2.48
C LEU A 65 -9.67 20.55 -1.55
N VAL A 66 -10.41 21.58 -2.00
CA VAL A 66 -11.55 22.14 -1.25
C VAL A 66 -12.71 21.13 -1.18
N ASP A 67 -13.09 20.53 -2.31
CA ASP A 67 -14.13 19.49 -2.38
C ASP A 67 -13.73 18.24 -1.56
N GLU A 68 -12.43 17.98 -1.51
CA GLU A 68 -11.86 16.92 -0.70
C GLU A 68 -11.82 17.25 0.80
N ARG A 69 -12.08 18.50 1.19
CA ARG A 69 -12.05 19.02 2.56
C ARG A 69 -10.64 19.09 3.17
N ILE A 70 -9.65 19.31 2.32
CA ILE A 70 -8.26 19.55 2.70
C ILE A 70 -7.72 20.83 2.05
N GLY A 71 -8.55 21.86 1.84
CA GLY A 71 -8.13 23.11 1.18
C GLY A 71 -7.35 24.08 2.07
N ALA A 72 -7.25 23.83 3.37
CA ALA A 72 -6.51 24.67 4.32
C ALA A 72 -5.01 24.30 4.37
N LEU A 73 -4.17 25.25 4.77
CA LEU A 73 -2.70 25.11 4.77
C LEU A 73 -2.21 23.86 5.53
N GLU A 74 -2.57 23.71 6.81
CA GLU A 74 -2.08 22.58 7.62
C GLU A 74 -2.56 21.21 7.09
N PRO A 75 -3.83 21.00 6.70
CA PRO A 75 -4.23 19.77 6.02
C PRO A 75 -3.46 19.46 4.73
N ILE A 76 -3.10 20.48 3.93
CA ILE A 76 -2.34 20.26 2.68
C ILE A 76 -0.92 19.81 3.01
N TRP A 77 -0.24 20.47 3.97
CA TRP A 77 1.07 20.03 4.42
C TRP A 77 1.03 18.64 5.05
N ALA A 78 0.00 18.32 5.84
CA ALA A 78 -0.19 16.98 6.37
C ALA A 78 -0.39 15.95 5.24
N ALA A 79 -1.06 16.32 4.15
CA ALA A 79 -1.20 15.46 2.97
C ALA A 79 0.13 15.27 2.24
N VAL A 80 0.93 16.33 2.04
CA VAL A 80 2.28 16.24 1.48
C VAL A 80 3.14 15.28 2.28
N THR A 81 3.24 15.47 3.60
CA THR A 81 4.03 14.60 4.47
C THR A 81 3.55 13.15 4.41
N ALA A 82 2.23 12.94 4.45
CA ALA A 82 1.63 11.62 4.35
C ALA A 82 1.94 10.91 3.01
N TRP A 83 1.90 11.64 1.90
CA TRP A 83 2.21 11.08 0.59
C TRP A 83 3.70 10.80 0.41
N CYS A 84 4.58 11.66 0.92
CA CYS A 84 6.01 11.39 0.93
C CYS A 84 6.34 10.14 1.76
N ASP A 85 5.76 10.01 2.95
CA ASP A 85 5.90 8.83 3.81
C ASP A 85 5.36 7.56 3.13
N GLY A 86 4.13 7.62 2.61
CA GLY A 86 3.50 6.47 1.97
C GLY A 86 4.22 6.02 0.70
N ALA A 87 4.75 6.95 -0.09
CA ALA A 87 5.56 6.64 -1.27
C ALA A 87 7.02 6.29 -0.94
N ALA A 88 7.40 6.30 0.35
CA ALA A 88 8.77 6.10 0.81
C ALA A 88 9.76 7.00 0.04
N VAL A 89 9.45 8.29 -0.05
CA VAL A 89 10.30 9.28 -0.72
C VAL A 89 11.65 9.31 -0.02
N ALA A 90 12.67 8.85 -0.75
CA ALA A 90 14.05 8.82 -0.29
C ALA A 90 14.76 10.14 -0.60
N HIS A 91 14.44 10.77 -1.74
CA HIS A 91 15.10 11.98 -2.22
C HIS A 91 14.08 13.05 -2.58
N LEU A 92 14.23 14.24 -2.00
CA LEU A 92 13.50 15.45 -2.39
C LEU A 92 14.49 16.50 -2.91
N VAL A 93 14.38 16.84 -4.19
CA VAL A 93 15.16 17.91 -4.82
C VAL A 93 14.27 19.12 -5.06
N VAL A 94 14.68 20.28 -4.57
CA VAL A 94 13.96 21.55 -4.74
C VAL A 94 14.79 22.46 -5.63
N LEU A 95 14.32 22.64 -6.86
CA LEU A 95 14.96 23.56 -7.81
C LEU A 95 14.74 25.00 -7.38
N ARG A 96 15.67 25.90 -7.74
CA ARG A 96 15.57 27.33 -7.43
C ARG A 96 15.24 27.64 -5.98
N ALA A 97 15.82 26.88 -5.04
CA ALA A 97 15.55 26.98 -3.61
C ALA A 97 15.88 28.37 -3.02
N HIS A 98 16.77 29.12 -3.67
CA HIS A 98 17.11 30.51 -3.32
C HIS A 98 15.94 31.50 -3.45
N LEU A 99 14.89 31.16 -4.21
CA LEU A 99 13.69 31.99 -4.38
C LEU A 99 12.62 31.73 -3.32
N LEU A 100 12.82 30.73 -2.46
CA LEU A 100 11.87 30.41 -1.41
C LEU A 100 11.98 31.40 -0.25
N SER A 101 10.84 31.66 0.40
CA SER A 101 10.80 32.42 1.64
C SER A 101 11.34 31.59 2.81
N ALA A 102 11.76 32.27 3.89
CA ALA A 102 12.21 31.60 5.11
C ALA A 102 11.17 30.59 5.65
N ARG A 103 9.88 30.95 5.62
CA ARG A 103 8.78 30.04 6.03
C ARG A 103 8.65 28.81 5.13
N GLN A 104 8.91 28.95 3.83
CA GLN A 104 8.94 27.82 2.91
C GLN A 104 10.13 26.89 3.21
N HIS A 105 11.31 27.44 3.51
CA HIS A 105 12.45 26.65 3.99
C HIS A 105 12.16 25.95 5.32
N GLU A 106 11.58 26.64 6.30
CA GLU A 106 11.18 26.07 7.59
C GLU A 106 10.26 24.85 7.41
N ARG A 107 9.29 24.93 6.50
CA ARG A 107 8.40 23.80 6.17
C ARG A 107 9.14 22.64 5.50
N LEU A 108 10.05 22.91 4.57
CA LEU A 108 10.89 21.87 3.95
C LEU A 108 11.77 21.17 4.98
N PHE A 109 12.38 21.92 5.90
CA PHE A 109 13.19 21.33 6.96
C PHE A 109 12.34 20.58 7.98
N ALA A 110 11.13 21.04 8.29
CA ALA A 110 10.20 20.26 9.11
C ALA A 110 9.87 18.91 8.43
N LEU A 111 9.56 18.92 7.13
CA LEU A 111 9.30 17.72 6.34
C LEU A 111 10.51 16.77 6.32
N TRP A 112 11.70 17.30 6.05
CA TRP A 112 12.97 16.57 6.08
C TRP A 112 13.24 15.92 7.44
N ARG A 113 13.09 16.66 8.55
CA ARG A 113 13.25 16.11 9.91
C ARG A 113 12.23 15.03 10.23
N THR A 114 10.98 15.20 9.79
CA THR A 114 9.91 14.24 10.05
C THR A 114 10.12 12.92 9.32
N LEU A 115 10.61 12.96 8.08
CA LEU A 115 10.72 11.77 7.22
C LEU A 115 12.13 11.17 7.15
N GLY A 116 13.16 11.94 7.53
CA GLY A 116 14.56 11.49 7.44
C GLY A 116 15.02 11.19 6.01
N MET A 117 14.43 11.87 5.01
CA MET A 117 14.79 11.74 3.59
C MET A 117 16.02 12.59 3.25
N ASP A 118 16.64 12.37 2.10
CA ASP A 118 17.68 13.23 1.57
C ASP A 118 17.06 14.49 0.93
N LEU A 119 17.44 15.66 1.44
CA LEU A 119 16.97 16.95 0.92
C LEU A 119 18.09 17.63 0.13
N VAL A 120 17.83 17.90 -1.15
CA VAL A 120 18.72 18.64 -2.04
C VAL A 120 18.10 19.99 -2.39
N LEU A 121 18.82 21.07 -2.12
CA LEU A 121 18.43 22.43 -2.49
C LEU A 121 19.32 22.94 -3.63
N VAL A 122 18.73 23.26 -4.79
CA VAL A 122 19.48 23.81 -5.92
C VAL A 122 19.44 25.33 -5.87
N TRP A 123 20.61 25.95 -5.88
CA TRP A 123 20.81 27.38 -5.64
C TRP A 123 21.45 28.03 -6.87
N HIS A 124 20.73 28.93 -7.54
CA HIS A 124 21.19 29.54 -8.80
C HIS A 124 21.68 30.97 -8.64
N THR A 125 22.35 31.26 -7.53
CA THR A 125 22.95 32.57 -7.30
C THR A 125 24.37 32.40 -6.77
N GLU A 126 25.21 33.39 -7.03
CA GLU A 126 26.55 33.50 -6.43
C GLU A 126 26.49 33.86 -4.93
N GLY A 127 25.31 34.18 -4.41
CA GLY A 127 25.11 34.55 -3.02
C GLY A 127 25.22 33.34 -2.08
N SER A 128 25.98 33.50 -1.00
CA SER A 128 26.21 32.42 -0.02
C SER A 128 24.89 31.91 0.60
N PRO A 129 24.62 30.59 0.59
CA PRO A 129 23.43 29.98 1.21
C PRO A 129 23.34 30.20 2.72
N THR A 130 24.48 30.45 3.38
CA THR A 130 24.60 30.58 4.84
C THR A 130 23.73 31.70 5.42
N ARG A 131 23.40 32.74 4.65
CA ARG A 131 22.71 33.91 5.22
C ARG A 131 21.20 33.75 5.46
N LEU A 132 20.56 32.65 5.05
CA LEU A 132 19.09 32.62 4.95
C LEU A 132 18.34 31.54 5.73
N ALA A 133 18.90 30.37 6.05
CA ALA A 133 18.12 29.34 6.76
C ALA A 133 18.90 28.12 7.30
N LEU A 134 20.23 28.10 7.15
CA LEU A 134 21.02 26.88 7.29
C LEU A 134 21.94 26.84 8.51
N ASP A 135 22.04 27.92 9.29
CA ASP A 135 22.99 28.02 10.41
C ASP A 135 22.78 26.92 11.47
N ASP A 136 21.54 26.45 11.65
CA ASP A 136 21.17 25.37 12.59
C ASP A 136 20.91 24.02 11.90
N VAL A 137 21.15 23.92 10.60
CA VAL A 137 20.89 22.71 9.80
C VAL A 137 22.21 22.16 9.28
N PRO A 138 22.58 20.89 9.60
CA PRO A 138 23.76 20.28 9.03
C PRO A 138 23.61 20.25 7.51
N HIS A 139 24.57 20.84 6.80
CA HIS A 139 24.50 20.95 5.35
C HIS A 139 25.88 20.86 4.68
N ARG A 140 25.89 20.22 3.51
CA ARG A 140 27.05 20.10 2.62
C ARG A 140 26.80 20.90 1.36
N ILE A 141 27.79 21.70 0.96
CA ILE A 141 27.75 22.48 -0.27
C ILE A 141 28.58 21.77 -1.35
N THR A 142 28.03 21.61 -2.56
CA THR A 142 28.77 21.11 -3.73
C THR A 142 28.43 21.94 -4.98
N HIS A 143 29.37 21.99 -5.92
CA HIS A 143 29.17 22.54 -7.26
C HIS A 143 29.06 21.44 -8.33
N ARG A 144 29.26 20.18 -7.93
CA ARG A 144 29.32 19.06 -8.87
C ARG A 144 27.96 18.40 -8.97
N LEU A 145 27.35 18.49 -10.15
CA LEU A 145 26.10 17.80 -10.44
C LEU A 145 26.21 16.29 -10.25
N ALA A 146 27.36 15.68 -10.58
CA ALA A 146 27.57 14.24 -10.43
C ALA A 146 27.41 13.76 -8.97
N ASP A 147 27.92 14.52 -7.99
CA ASP A 147 27.80 14.19 -6.56
C ASP A 147 26.33 14.07 -6.10
N VAL A 148 25.42 14.77 -6.79
CA VAL A 148 23.98 14.73 -6.55
C VAL A 148 23.33 13.67 -7.42
N ALA A 149 23.52 13.75 -8.74
CA ALA A 149 22.81 12.92 -9.71
C ALA A 149 23.11 11.41 -9.54
N ASP A 150 24.33 11.06 -9.13
CA ASP A 150 24.71 9.67 -8.89
C ASP A 150 24.16 9.15 -7.55
N HIS A 151 23.88 10.06 -6.60
CA HIS A 151 23.27 9.75 -5.30
C HIS A 151 21.74 9.64 -5.37
N LEU A 152 21.10 10.19 -6.41
CA LEU A 152 19.66 10.06 -6.68
C LEU A 152 19.30 8.65 -7.17
N THR A 153 19.82 7.61 -6.52
CA THR A 153 19.35 6.24 -6.65
C THR A 153 18.15 6.07 -5.74
N GLY A 154 16.96 6.04 -6.34
CA GLY A 154 15.77 5.55 -5.66
C GLY A 154 15.90 4.07 -5.33
N ALA A 155 15.07 3.58 -4.40
CA ALA A 155 14.92 2.14 -4.24
C ALA A 155 14.53 1.55 -5.60
N ALA A 156 15.17 0.44 -6.01
CA ALA A 156 14.65 -0.35 -7.12
C ALA A 156 13.16 -0.58 -6.84
N PRO A 157 12.25 -0.33 -7.80
CA PRO A 157 10.82 -0.46 -7.54
C PRO A 157 10.59 -1.81 -6.88
N THR A 158 9.98 -1.81 -5.70
CA THR A 158 9.77 -3.03 -4.90
C THR A 158 8.78 -3.93 -5.64
N ALA A 159 9.29 -4.69 -6.58
CA ALA A 159 8.62 -5.76 -7.28
C ALA A 159 9.66 -6.50 -8.12
N PRO A 160 9.94 -7.77 -7.84
CA PRO A 160 9.25 -8.75 -8.62
C PRO A 160 7.78 -8.71 -8.21
N ALA A 161 6.91 -8.28 -9.11
CA ALA A 161 5.64 -8.98 -9.18
C ALA A 161 6.03 -10.45 -9.18
N MET A 162 5.42 -11.30 -8.34
CA MET A 162 5.38 -12.70 -8.72
C MET A 162 5.10 -12.73 -10.22
N THR A 163 5.98 -13.36 -10.99
CA THR A 163 5.86 -13.50 -12.44
C THR A 163 4.39 -13.74 -12.72
N GLY A 164 3.71 -12.69 -13.22
CA GLY A 164 2.28 -12.57 -13.03
C GLY A 164 1.63 -13.78 -13.67
N PHE A 165 0.87 -14.55 -12.89
CA PHE A 165 0.11 -15.65 -13.46
C PHE A 165 -0.67 -15.13 -14.65
N ASP A 166 -0.78 -15.96 -15.68
CA ASP A 166 -1.56 -15.62 -16.84
C ASP A 166 -3.00 -15.25 -16.45
N ARG A 167 -3.31 -13.95 -16.56
CA ARG A 167 -4.58 -13.36 -16.12
C ARG A 167 -5.76 -13.68 -17.04
N ARG A 168 -5.54 -14.38 -18.16
CA ARG A 168 -6.63 -14.80 -19.03
C ARG A 168 -7.62 -15.66 -18.24
N PRO A 169 -8.94 -15.55 -18.47
CA PRO A 169 -9.91 -16.40 -17.79
C PRO A 169 -9.53 -17.88 -17.91
N LEU A 170 -9.59 -18.61 -16.79
CA LEU A 170 -9.43 -20.08 -16.78
C LEU A 170 -10.74 -20.75 -17.19
N PRO A 171 -10.69 -21.97 -17.77
CA PRO A 171 -11.87 -22.78 -18.03
C PRO A 171 -12.57 -23.21 -16.73
N PRO A 172 -13.83 -23.66 -16.78
CA PRO A 172 -14.50 -24.26 -15.63
C PRO A 172 -13.65 -25.39 -15.00
N LEU A 173 -13.40 -25.27 -13.70
CA LEU A 173 -12.57 -26.23 -12.96
C LEU A 173 -13.43 -27.34 -12.33
N PRO A 174 -12.90 -28.56 -12.14
CA PRO A 174 -13.65 -29.64 -11.53
C PRO A 174 -13.94 -29.36 -10.06
N SER A 175 -15.20 -29.54 -9.65
CA SER A 175 -15.64 -29.49 -8.25
C SER A 175 -15.47 -30.87 -7.61
N VAL A 176 -14.23 -31.27 -7.38
CA VAL A 176 -13.85 -32.56 -6.75
C VAL A 176 -12.97 -32.32 -5.53
N GLU A 177 -12.74 -33.38 -4.75
CA GLU A 177 -11.79 -33.34 -3.63
C GLU A 177 -10.37 -33.03 -4.10
N THR A 178 -9.56 -32.46 -3.19
CA THR A 178 -8.21 -31.97 -3.49
C THR A 178 -7.29 -33.03 -4.07
N SER A 179 -7.37 -34.27 -3.57
CA SER A 179 -6.57 -35.40 -4.03
C SER A 179 -6.85 -35.77 -5.50
N LEU A 180 -8.09 -35.58 -5.95
CA LEU A 180 -8.54 -35.90 -7.31
C LEU A 180 -8.45 -34.71 -8.27
N PHE A 181 -8.39 -33.49 -7.74
CA PHE A 181 -8.48 -32.25 -8.52
C PHE A 181 -7.54 -32.21 -9.73
N ARG A 182 -6.26 -32.51 -9.52
CA ARG A 182 -5.24 -32.42 -10.59
C ARG A 182 -5.41 -33.52 -11.63
N ALA A 183 -5.78 -34.74 -11.23
CA ALA A 183 -6.02 -35.84 -12.17
C ALA A 183 -7.24 -35.55 -13.05
N VAL A 184 -8.36 -35.18 -12.43
CA VAL A 184 -9.62 -34.87 -13.14
C VAL A 184 -9.45 -33.64 -14.04
N ALA A 185 -8.68 -32.63 -13.61
CA ALA A 185 -8.37 -31.48 -14.47
C ALA A 185 -7.56 -31.88 -15.71
N ARG A 186 -6.60 -32.81 -15.58
CA ARG A 186 -5.79 -33.28 -16.72
C ARG A 186 -6.62 -34.06 -17.74
N GLU A 187 -7.62 -34.81 -17.28
CA GLU A 187 -8.53 -35.55 -18.15
C GLU A 187 -9.53 -34.65 -18.89
N ARG A 188 -9.96 -33.55 -18.27
CA ARG A 188 -11.05 -32.70 -18.80
C ARG A 188 -10.59 -31.50 -19.60
N LEU A 189 -9.38 -31.01 -19.36
CA LEU A 189 -8.90 -29.76 -19.96
C LEU A 189 -7.93 -30.02 -21.12
N PRO A 190 -7.94 -29.19 -22.17
CA PRO A 190 -6.84 -29.07 -23.13
C PRO A 190 -5.50 -28.90 -22.42
N ARG A 191 -4.42 -29.37 -23.05
CA ARG A 191 -3.08 -29.42 -22.42
C ARG A 191 -2.59 -28.04 -21.96
N ASP A 192 -2.75 -27.03 -22.80
CA ASP A 192 -2.35 -25.64 -22.52
C ASP A 192 -3.16 -25.05 -21.35
N GLU A 193 -4.47 -25.30 -21.29
CA GLU A 193 -5.30 -24.86 -20.18
C GLU A 193 -4.97 -25.60 -18.88
N PHE A 194 -4.71 -26.91 -18.96
CA PHE A 194 -4.26 -27.68 -17.80
C PHE A 194 -2.93 -27.14 -17.27
N ASP A 195 -1.95 -26.89 -18.15
CA ASP A 195 -0.61 -26.50 -17.72
C ASP A 195 -0.67 -25.17 -16.93
N ARG A 196 -1.58 -24.25 -17.31
CA ARG A 196 -1.88 -23.02 -16.55
C ARG A 196 -2.51 -23.29 -15.18
N VAL A 197 -3.47 -24.23 -15.10
CA VAL A 197 -4.09 -24.63 -13.82
C VAL A 197 -3.07 -25.34 -12.92
N ALA A 198 -2.19 -26.15 -13.49
CA ALA A 198 -1.15 -26.86 -12.79
C ALA A 198 -0.10 -25.91 -12.20
N GLU A 199 0.29 -24.86 -12.93
CA GLU A 199 1.20 -23.83 -12.42
C GLU A 199 0.63 -23.15 -11.17
N LEU A 200 -0.65 -22.75 -11.20
CA LEU A 200 -1.33 -22.16 -10.04
C LEU A 200 -1.43 -23.14 -8.87
N TYR A 201 -1.78 -24.39 -9.16
CA TYR A 201 -1.84 -25.45 -8.16
C TYR A 201 -0.48 -25.71 -7.50
N ASP A 202 0.58 -25.83 -8.29
CA ASP A 202 1.94 -26.06 -7.80
C ASP A 202 2.47 -24.85 -7.03
N HIS A 203 2.10 -23.63 -7.43
CA HIS A 203 2.38 -22.43 -6.65
C HIS A 203 1.70 -22.44 -5.28
N GLY A 204 0.39 -22.72 -5.23
CA GLY A 204 -0.35 -22.80 -3.98
C GLY A 204 0.19 -23.87 -3.03
N ARG A 205 0.56 -25.03 -3.58
CA ARG A 205 1.22 -26.11 -2.83
C ARG A 205 2.56 -25.66 -2.25
N ALA A 206 3.42 -25.05 -3.08
CA ALA A 206 4.73 -24.59 -2.63
C ALA A 206 4.63 -23.46 -1.58
N ALA A 207 3.65 -22.56 -1.71
CA ALA A 207 3.39 -21.52 -0.73
C ALA A 207 2.97 -22.09 0.64
N ALA A 208 2.04 -23.05 0.64
CA ALA A 208 1.62 -23.73 1.87
C ALA A 208 2.76 -24.52 2.53
N CYS A 209 3.56 -25.27 1.75
CA CYS A 209 4.71 -26.00 2.28
C CYS A 209 5.77 -25.06 2.89
N ARG A 210 6.08 -23.93 2.24
CA ARG A 210 7.01 -22.93 2.80
C ARG A 210 6.47 -22.35 4.10
N TRP A 211 5.20 -21.95 4.12
CA TRP A 211 4.58 -21.43 5.32
C TRP A 211 4.61 -22.44 6.47
N LEU A 212 4.22 -23.70 6.23
CA LEU A 212 4.25 -24.77 7.24
C LEU A 212 5.66 -25.12 7.72
N ALA A 213 6.69 -24.96 6.88
CA ALA A 213 8.08 -25.16 7.29
C ALA A 213 8.57 -24.07 8.25
N ASP A 214 8.06 -22.85 8.09
CA ASP A 214 8.43 -21.68 8.91
C ASP A 214 7.47 -21.46 10.10
N CYS A 215 6.37 -22.22 10.19
CA CYS A 215 5.35 -22.05 11.22
C CYS A 215 5.64 -22.84 12.49
N ASP A 216 5.45 -22.19 13.63
CA ASP A 216 5.37 -22.85 14.93
C ASP A 216 4.03 -23.61 15.04
N THR A 217 4.09 -24.93 15.28
CA THR A 217 2.91 -25.83 15.41
C THR A 217 1.84 -25.43 16.44
N PRO A 218 2.13 -24.70 17.55
CA PRO A 218 1.10 -24.22 18.48
C PRO A 218 0.03 -23.32 17.84
N GLU A 219 0.32 -22.68 16.70
CA GLU A 219 -0.66 -21.87 15.94
C GLU A 219 -1.72 -22.75 15.25
N LEU A 220 -1.37 -23.99 14.90
CA LEU A 220 -2.25 -24.94 14.20
C LEU A 220 -3.08 -25.79 15.16
N ASP A 221 -2.54 -26.07 16.34
CA ASP A 221 -3.15 -27.00 17.31
C ASP A 221 -4.19 -26.32 18.23
N HIS A 222 -4.20 -24.98 18.32
CA HIS A 222 -5.10 -24.23 19.19
C HIS A 222 -5.86 -23.13 18.41
N PRO A 223 -7.14 -23.34 18.04
CA PRO A 223 -7.99 -22.20 17.69
C PRO A 223 -8.05 -21.29 18.93
N ALA A 224 -7.75 -20.01 18.76
CA ALA A 224 -7.58 -19.06 19.87
C ALA A 224 -8.69 -19.19 20.95
N PRO A 225 -8.36 -19.14 22.25
CA PRO A 225 -9.34 -19.21 23.31
C PRO A 225 -10.36 -18.07 23.16
N THR A 226 -11.65 -18.42 23.18
CA THR A 226 -12.80 -17.52 23.01
C THR A 226 -13.10 -16.67 24.26
N THR A 227 -12.23 -16.65 25.26
CA THR A 227 -12.49 -16.00 26.55
C THR A 227 -11.25 -15.28 27.07
N GLY A 228 -11.34 -13.95 27.16
CA GLY A 228 -10.39 -13.11 27.90
C GLY A 228 -9.94 -11.88 27.13
N ASP A 229 -9.81 -10.77 27.85
CA ASP A 229 -9.45 -9.40 27.44
C ASP A 229 -8.07 -9.22 26.76
N ARG A 230 -7.48 -10.28 26.20
CA ARG A 230 -6.21 -10.20 25.44
C ARG A 230 -6.47 -10.17 23.93
N PRO A 231 -5.83 -9.25 23.18
CA PRO A 231 -5.90 -9.26 21.72
C PRO A 231 -5.32 -10.59 21.20
N VAL A 232 -6.17 -11.36 20.53
CA VAL A 232 -5.76 -12.53 19.75
C VAL A 232 -4.83 -12.04 18.64
N PRO A 233 -3.60 -12.56 18.49
CA PRO A 233 -2.74 -12.20 17.38
C PRO A 233 -3.43 -12.54 16.05
N PRO A 234 -3.19 -11.77 14.97
CA PRO A 234 -3.69 -12.15 13.64
C PRO A 234 -3.37 -13.60 13.34
N SER A 235 -4.35 -14.39 12.90
CA SER A 235 -4.08 -15.73 12.37
C SER A 235 -3.11 -15.57 11.19
N HIS A 236 -1.86 -16.00 11.35
CA HIS A 236 -0.87 -15.94 10.26
C HIS A 236 -1.34 -16.79 9.09
N LEU A 237 -2.17 -17.81 9.36
CA LEU A 237 -2.92 -18.56 8.36
C LEU A 237 -3.77 -17.65 7.45
N SER A 238 -4.56 -16.73 8.01
CA SER A 238 -5.43 -15.85 7.22
C SER A 238 -4.61 -14.85 6.40
N VAL A 239 -3.48 -14.37 6.94
CA VAL A 239 -2.53 -13.54 6.19
C VAL A 239 -1.95 -14.31 5.02
N MET A 240 -1.47 -15.54 5.24
CA MET A 240 -0.89 -16.38 4.19
C MET A 240 -1.91 -16.70 3.10
N LEU A 241 -3.12 -17.14 3.47
CA LEU A 241 -4.16 -17.49 2.51
C LEU A 241 -4.63 -16.26 1.71
N THR A 242 -4.76 -15.11 2.37
CA THR A 242 -5.10 -13.85 1.67
C THR A 242 -3.98 -13.44 0.72
N ALA A 243 -2.71 -13.52 1.16
CA ALA A 243 -1.56 -13.17 0.33
C ALA A 243 -1.46 -14.07 -0.90
N LEU A 244 -1.78 -15.37 -0.75
CA LEU A 244 -1.77 -16.34 -1.84
C LEU A 244 -2.75 -15.98 -2.96
N VAL A 245 -3.93 -15.43 -2.62
CA VAL A 245 -5.02 -15.23 -3.60
C VAL A 245 -5.33 -13.76 -3.90
N THR A 246 -4.59 -12.81 -3.32
CA THR A 246 -4.84 -11.36 -3.48
C THR A 246 -4.73 -10.88 -4.93
N GLU A 247 -3.91 -11.56 -5.74
CA GLU A 247 -3.72 -11.26 -7.16
C GLU A 247 -4.62 -12.10 -8.10
N SER A 248 -5.52 -12.92 -7.56
CA SER A 248 -6.40 -13.77 -8.36
C SER A 248 -7.40 -12.93 -9.17
N PRO A 249 -7.40 -13.02 -10.52
CA PRO A 249 -8.33 -12.27 -11.36
C PRO A 249 -9.73 -12.87 -11.40
N THR A 250 -9.87 -14.17 -11.11
CA THR A 250 -11.17 -14.86 -11.12
C THR A 250 -11.25 -15.90 -10.01
N GLU A 251 -12.48 -16.30 -9.67
CA GLU A 251 -12.76 -17.38 -8.70
C GLU A 251 -11.96 -18.64 -9.03
N ARG A 252 -11.81 -18.97 -10.31
CA ARG A 252 -11.11 -20.17 -10.77
C ARG A 252 -9.62 -20.13 -10.43
N HIS A 253 -8.99 -18.95 -10.48
CA HIS A 253 -7.59 -18.80 -10.05
C HIS A 253 -7.46 -19.04 -8.55
N THR A 254 -8.34 -18.41 -7.76
CA THR A 254 -8.42 -18.59 -6.31
C THR A 254 -8.61 -20.07 -5.96
N LEU A 255 -9.54 -20.76 -6.63
CA LEU A 255 -9.80 -22.17 -6.38
C LEU A 255 -8.57 -23.03 -6.70
N ALA A 256 -7.91 -22.82 -7.85
CA ALA A 256 -6.71 -23.59 -8.21
C ALA A 256 -5.57 -23.41 -7.19
N LEU A 257 -5.32 -22.18 -6.75
CA LEU A 257 -4.34 -21.85 -5.72
C LEU A 257 -4.68 -22.51 -4.37
N LEU A 258 -5.93 -22.41 -3.94
CA LEU A 258 -6.36 -23.00 -2.66
C LEU A 258 -6.37 -24.53 -2.70
N ARG A 259 -6.67 -25.16 -3.83
CA ARG A 259 -6.53 -26.62 -4.02
C ARG A 259 -5.06 -27.04 -3.91
N GLY A 260 -4.16 -26.25 -4.50
CA GLY A 260 -2.72 -26.41 -4.29
C GLY A 260 -2.33 -26.32 -2.82
N ALA A 261 -2.79 -25.27 -2.12
CA ALA A 261 -2.53 -25.08 -0.71
C ALA A 261 -3.05 -26.25 0.14
N GLN A 262 -4.28 -26.72 -0.10
CA GLN A 262 -4.84 -27.89 0.59
C GLN A 262 -3.95 -29.12 0.45
N HIS A 263 -3.37 -29.37 -0.74
CA HIS A 263 -2.40 -30.45 -0.93
C HIS A 263 -1.12 -30.20 -0.13
N GLY A 264 -0.60 -28.97 -0.12
CA GLY A 264 0.53 -28.60 0.74
C GLY A 264 0.27 -28.94 2.21
N PHE A 265 -0.88 -28.55 2.77
CA PHE A 265 -1.25 -28.93 4.14
C PHE A 265 -1.29 -30.46 4.33
N THR A 266 -1.84 -31.21 3.38
CA THR A 266 -1.89 -32.67 3.47
C THR A 266 -0.51 -33.31 3.50
N LEU A 267 0.47 -32.79 2.76
CA LEU A 267 1.85 -33.28 2.79
C LEU A 267 2.52 -33.12 4.17
N HIS A 268 2.03 -32.19 4.98
CA HIS A 268 2.52 -31.92 6.33
C HIS A 268 1.58 -32.49 7.41
N GLY A 269 0.65 -33.38 7.06
CA GLY A 269 -0.24 -34.03 8.02
C GLY A 269 -1.38 -33.13 8.53
N TYR A 270 -1.77 -32.10 7.78
CA TYR A 270 -2.90 -31.23 8.12
C TYR A 270 -3.97 -31.24 7.01
N ARG A 271 -5.22 -31.00 7.40
CA ARG A 271 -6.35 -30.81 6.48
C ARG A 271 -6.83 -29.37 6.53
N LEU A 272 -6.59 -28.62 5.46
CA LEU A 272 -7.20 -27.30 5.25
C LEU A 272 -8.62 -27.48 4.68
N ALA A 273 -9.63 -27.16 5.48
CA ALA A 273 -11.04 -27.24 5.09
C ALA A 273 -11.52 -25.90 4.50
N LEU A 274 -11.91 -25.93 3.22
CA LEU A 274 -12.61 -24.82 2.58
C LEU A 274 -14.13 -24.95 2.80
N PRO A 275 -14.86 -23.83 2.92
CA PRO A 275 -16.31 -23.87 3.09
C PRO A 275 -17.02 -24.54 1.90
N PRO A 276 -18.08 -25.35 2.13
CA PRO A 276 -18.83 -25.99 1.04
C PRO A 276 -19.40 -25.02 0.01
N GLN A 277 -19.83 -23.84 0.47
CA GLN A 277 -20.40 -22.78 -0.35
C GLN A 277 -19.37 -21.77 -0.89
N PHE A 278 -18.06 -22.09 -0.84
CA PHE A 278 -16.96 -21.21 -1.23
C PHE A 278 -17.19 -20.42 -2.54
N PRO A 279 -17.70 -21.01 -3.65
CA PRO A 279 -18.01 -20.28 -4.88
C PRO A 279 -18.94 -19.07 -4.73
N HIS A 280 -19.78 -19.07 -3.70
CA HIS A 280 -20.79 -18.04 -3.44
C HIS A 280 -20.39 -17.10 -2.29
N MET A 281 -19.18 -17.27 -1.74
CA MET A 281 -18.66 -16.46 -0.64
C MET A 281 -17.97 -15.21 -1.15
N VAL A 282 -17.62 -14.33 -0.21
CA VAL A 282 -16.97 -13.05 -0.53
C VAL A 282 -15.51 -13.02 -0.11
N GLY A 283 -14.72 -12.27 -0.85
CA GLY A 283 -13.31 -12.04 -0.55
C GLY A 283 -12.42 -11.95 -1.77
N PRO A 284 -11.09 -11.87 -1.52
CA PRO A 284 -10.05 -11.79 -2.54
C PRO A 284 -10.18 -12.86 -3.62
N GLY A 285 -10.25 -12.42 -4.87
CA GLY A 285 -10.38 -13.28 -6.05
C GLY A 285 -11.74 -13.97 -6.21
N LEU A 286 -12.73 -13.67 -5.37
CA LEU A 286 -14.13 -14.09 -5.54
C LEU A 286 -14.99 -12.90 -5.95
N THR A 287 -15.12 -11.94 -5.03
CA THR A 287 -15.93 -10.72 -5.22
C THR A 287 -15.08 -9.48 -5.41
N THR A 288 -13.79 -9.56 -5.10
CA THR A 288 -12.81 -8.50 -5.38
C THR A 288 -11.80 -8.98 -6.41
N GLY A 289 -11.36 -8.05 -7.27
CA GLY A 289 -10.31 -8.28 -8.25
C GLY A 289 -8.93 -7.88 -7.72
N PRO A 290 -7.87 -8.18 -8.48
CA PRO A 290 -6.50 -7.85 -8.12
C PRO A 290 -6.30 -6.34 -8.00
N PHE A 291 -5.58 -5.92 -6.96
CA PHE A 291 -5.24 -4.51 -6.76
C PHE A 291 -3.86 -4.23 -7.36
N THR A 292 -3.85 -3.72 -8.59
CA THR A 292 -2.63 -3.53 -9.37
C THR A 292 -1.98 -2.15 -9.15
N ALA A 293 -0.73 -2.01 -9.62
CA ALA A 293 -0.06 -0.72 -9.70
C ALA A 293 -0.84 0.31 -10.55
N GLU A 294 -1.54 -0.15 -11.59
CA GLU A 294 -2.41 0.69 -12.40
C GLU A 294 -3.61 1.21 -11.59
N THR A 295 -4.28 0.34 -10.82
CA THR A 295 -5.35 0.75 -9.90
C THR A 295 -4.85 1.77 -8.88
N ALA A 296 -3.67 1.54 -8.31
CA ALA A 296 -3.03 2.48 -7.39
C ALA A 296 -2.74 3.85 -8.05
N SER A 297 -2.22 3.85 -9.28
CA SER A 297 -1.97 5.08 -10.04
C SER A 297 -3.25 5.86 -10.27
N ARG A 298 -4.30 5.20 -10.79
CA ARG A 298 -5.61 5.85 -11.03
C ARG A 298 -6.16 6.52 -9.76
N ILE A 299 -5.98 5.89 -8.60
CA ILE A 299 -6.38 6.48 -7.31
C ILE A 299 -5.53 7.71 -6.98
N ARG A 300 -4.19 7.63 -7.06
CA ARG A 300 -3.29 8.75 -6.77
C ARG A 300 -3.52 9.95 -7.67
N ASP A 301 -3.73 9.70 -8.97
CA ASP A 301 -3.91 10.72 -10.00
C ASP A 301 -5.23 11.50 -9.83
N ARG A 302 -6.18 10.96 -9.07
CA ARG A 302 -7.55 11.49 -8.95
C ARG A 302 -7.95 11.89 -7.54
N ILE A 303 -7.18 11.48 -6.52
CA ILE A 303 -7.50 11.72 -5.11
C ILE A 303 -6.26 12.24 -4.40
N ALA A 304 -6.33 13.48 -3.91
CA ALA A 304 -5.25 14.08 -3.14
C ALA A 304 -5.38 13.81 -1.63
N HIS A 305 -6.57 13.49 -1.13
CA HIS A 305 -6.81 13.22 0.28
C HIS A 305 -6.37 11.80 0.65
N PRO A 306 -5.32 11.62 1.49
CA PRO A 306 -4.74 10.31 1.79
C PRO A 306 -5.76 9.32 2.36
N VAL A 307 -6.60 9.78 3.30
CA VAL A 307 -7.64 8.95 3.92
C VAL A 307 -8.73 8.51 2.93
N ARG A 308 -9.12 9.33 1.95
CA ARG A 308 -10.10 8.93 0.93
C ARG A 308 -9.51 7.86 0.00
N ALA A 309 -8.25 8.06 -0.40
CA ALA A 309 -7.51 7.10 -1.22
C ALA A 309 -7.33 5.75 -0.51
N GLY A 310 -6.89 5.77 0.76
CA GLY A 310 -6.77 4.57 1.59
C GLY A 310 -8.10 3.86 1.80
N ALA A 311 -9.18 4.59 2.07
CA ALA A 311 -10.51 3.99 2.24
C ALA A 311 -11.03 3.32 0.96
N LEU A 312 -10.82 3.95 -0.20
CA LEU A 312 -11.15 3.36 -1.50
C LEU A 312 -10.32 2.10 -1.75
N ALA A 313 -9.01 2.14 -1.49
CA ALA A 313 -8.13 0.99 -1.64
C ALA A 313 -8.57 -0.19 -0.76
N THR A 314 -8.88 0.05 0.52
CA THR A 314 -9.42 -0.99 1.41
C THR A 314 -10.74 -1.56 0.90
N ALA A 315 -11.65 -0.71 0.43
CA ALA A 315 -12.93 -1.16 -0.11
C ALA A 315 -12.74 -2.07 -1.33
N LEU A 316 -11.79 -1.75 -2.21
CA LEU A 316 -11.47 -2.54 -3.41
C LEU A 316 -10.79 -3.87 -3.07
N LEU A 317 -9.82 -3.87 -2.15
CA LEU A 317 -9.08 -5.07 -1.74
C LEU A 317 -9.99 -6.09 -1.06
N THR A 318 -10.75 -5.60 -0.09
CA THR A 318 -11.42 -6.46 0.90
C THR A 318 -12.89 -6.67 0.54
N GLY A 319 -13.51 -5.69 -0.14
CA GLY A 319 -14.95 -5.59 -0.35
C GLY A 319 -15.68 -4.87 0.79
N ALA A 320 -14.95 -4.31 1.77
CA ALA A 320 -15.53 -3.83 3.01
C ALA A 320 -16.58 -2.74 2.80
N GLY A 321 -17.76 -2.96 3.39
CA GLY A 321 -18.82 -1.96 3.42
C GLY A 321 -18.52 -0.81 4.39
N TYR A 322 -19.30 0.27 4.29
CA TYR A 322 -19.17 1.45 5.16
C TYR A 322 -19.13 1.11 6.65
N GLY A 323 -19.98 0.18 7.10
CA GLY A 323 -20.07 -0.21 8.52
C GLY A 323 -18.77 -0.81 9.06
N THR A 324 -18.03 -1.56 8.22
CA THR A 324 -16.72 -2.11 8.57
C THR A 324 -15.66 -1.02 8.46
N LEU A 325 -15.64 -0.26 7.37
CA LEU A 325 -14.63 0.78 7.13
C LEU A 325 -14.60 1.86 8.22
N VAL A 326 -15.76 2.24 8.77
CA VAL A 326 -15.84 3.28 9.81
C VAL A 326 -15.30 2.81 11.16
N SER A 327 -15.22 1.50 11.39
CA SER A 327 -14.75 0.93 12.66
C SER A 327 -13.30 0.51 12.66
N ILE A 328 -12.59 0.56 11.52
CA ILE A 328 -11.17 0.16 11.45
C ILE A 328 -10.32 1.19 12.23
N PRO A 329 -9.70 0.82 13.37
CA PRO A 329 -8.80 1.71 14.09
C PRO A 329 -7.45 1.85 13.35
N ILE A 330 -6.67 2.89 13.65
CA ILE A 330 -5.32 3.04 13.09
C ILE A 330 -4.44 1.84 13.45
N THR A 331 -4.55 1.31 14.68
CA THR A 331 -3.82 0.11 15.13
C THR A 331 -4.15 -1.17 14.38
N ALA A 332 -5.23 -1.21 13.61
CA ALA A 332 -5.54 -2.37 12.80
C ALA A 332 -4.61 -2.51 11.59
N LEU A 333 -3.95 -1.43 11.17
CA LEU A 333 -2.95 -1.46 10.12
C LEU A 333 -1.58 -1.71 10.73
N SER A 334 -0.95 -2.83 10.39
CA SER A 334 0.44 -3.15 10.73
C SER A 334 1.41 -2.01 10.38
N ASP A 335 2.54 -1.90 11.09
CA ASP A 335 3.53 -0.85 10.86
C ASP A 335 4.04 -0.81 9.42
N ARG A 336 4.20 -1.96 8.77
CA ARG A 336 4.60 -2.07 7.35
C ARG A 336 3.46 -1.88 6.35
N ALA A 337 2.24 -1.66 6.83
CA ALA A 337 1.03 -1.56 6.01
C ALA A 337 0.85 -2.76 5.06
N ASP A 338 1.29 -3.94 5.46
CA ASP A 338 1.21 -5.20 4.71
C ASP A 338 0.12 -6.15 5.24
N VAL A 339 -0.36 -5.91 6.46
CA VAL A 339 -1.50 -6.59 7.09
C VAL A 339 -2.51 -5.58 7.63
N LEU A 340 -3.80 -5.84 7.39
CA LEU A 340 -4.94 -5.11 7.94
C LEU A 340 -5.86 -6.03 8.75
N LEU A 341 -6.13 -5.66 9.99
CA LEU A 341 -7.07 -6.35 10.87
C LEU A 341 -8.50 -5.83 10.67
N LEU A 342 -9.41 -6.71 10.32
CA LEU A 342 -10.82 -6.40 10.11
C LEU A 342 -11.67 -7.14 11.15
N GLY A 343 -12.25 -6.40 12.07
CA GLY A 343 -13.20 -6.94 13.06
C GLY A 343 -14.63 -6.93 12.54
N SER A 344 -15.35 -8.04 12.70
CA SER A 344 -16.80 -8.06 12.65
C SER A 344 -17.37 -7.93 14.05
N ARG A 345 -18.36 -7.05 14.27
CA ARG A 345 -19.06 -6.91 15.57
C ARG A 345 -19.76 -8.20 16.04
N ARG A 346 -19.84 -9.22 15.20
CA ARG A 346 -20.58 -10.48 15.45
C ARG A 346 -19.70 -11.71 15.69
N ARG A 347 -18.35 -11.61 15.63
CA ARG A 347 -17.46 -12.76 15.82
C ARG A 347 -16.31 -12.48 16.77
N ALA A 348 -15.86 -13.54 17.45
CA ALA A 348 -14.76 -13.55 18.38
C ALA A 348 -13.42 -13.61 17.62
N GLY A 349 -12.97 -12.47 17.06
CA GLY A 349 -11.62 -12.34 16.52
C GLY A 349 -11.52 -11.41 15.30
N PRO A 350 -10.49 -10.56 15.21
CA PRO A 350 -10.20 -9.79 14.01
C PRO A 350 -9.61 -10.70 12.91
N GLU A 351 -10.12 -10.58 11.69
CA GLU A 351 -9.57 -11.26 10.52
C GLU A 351 -8.39 -10.48 9.95
N ALA A 352 -7.27 -11.17 9.71
CA ALA A 352 -6.07 -10.57 9.16
C ALA A 352 -6.06 -10.68 7.63
N HIS A 353 -6.03 -9.53 6.94
CA HIS A 353 -6.00 -9.43 5.49
C HIS A 353 -4.62 -8.96 5.04
N ALA A 354 -3.98 -9.73 4.16
CA ALA A 354 -2.75 -9.29 3.50
C ALA A 354 -3.07 -8.17 2.49
N ILE A 355 -2.27 -7.11 2.52
CA ILE A 355 -2.41 -5.95 1.65
C ILE A 355 -1.47 -6.11 0.44
N ALA A 356 -2.04 -6.04 -0.76
CA ALA A 356 -1.30 -6.05 -2.01
C ALA A 356 -0.22 -4.94 -2.01
N PRO A 357 1.01 -5.22 -2.47
CA PRO A 357 2.12 -4.24 -2.45
C PRO A 357 1.75 -2.87 -3.03
N ALA A 358 0.98 -2.84 -4.11
CA ALA A 358 0.54 -1.61 -4.77
C ALA A 358 -0.40 -0.74 -3.91
N ALA A 359 -1.09 -1.30 -2.92
CA ALA A 359 -2.01 -0.57 -2.05
C ALA A 359 -1.35 -0.03 -0.77
N ARG A 360 -0.21 -0.60 -0.35
CA ARG A 360 0.45 -0.26 0.91
C ARG A 360 0.77 1.24 1.02
N PRO A 361 1.30 1.90 -0.03
CA PRO A 361 1.54 3.36 0.01
C PRO A 361 0.30 4.19 0.35
N LEU A 362 -0.87 3.80 -0.17
CA LEU A 362 -2.13 4.52 0.05
C LEU A 362 -2.60 4.40 1.51
N LEU A 363 -2.40 3.23 2.11
CA LEU A 363 -2.77 2.93 3.49
C LEU A 363 -1.79 3.55 4.49
N ALA A 364 -0.49 3.49 4.20
CA ALA A 364 0.54 4.17 4.97
C ALA A 364 0.28 5.69 4.99
N ALA A 365 0.02 6.31 3.83
CA ALA A 365 -0.32 7.72 3.74
C ALA A 365 -1.59 8.06 4.56
N ALA A 366 -2.64 7.22 4.50
CA ALA A 366 -3.83 7.43 5.32
C ALA A 366 -3.53 7.43 6.82
N ARG A 367 -2.69 6.49 7.30
CA ARG A 367 -2.26 6.44 8.71
C ARG A 367 -1.47 7.68 9.10
N THR A 368 -0.47 8.05 8.31
CA THR A 368 0.41 9.19 8.60
C THR A 368 -0.37 10.50 8.61
N PHE A 369 -1.32 10.67 7.69
CA PHE A 369 -2.21 11.82 7.69
C PHE A 369 -3.04 11.92 8.98
N GLN A 370 -3.55 10.80 9.51
CA GLN A 370 -4.29 10.83 10.79
C GLN A 370 -3.37 11.16 11.97
N ALA A 371 -2.17 10.58 12.01
CA ALA A 371 -1.19 10.82 13.06
C ALA A 371 -0.80 12.31 13.13
N LEU A 372 -0.51 12.94 11.99
CA LEU A 372 -0.18 14.36 11.89
C LEU A 372 -1.32 15.29 12.35
N ARG A 373 -2.56 14.80 12.36
CA ARG A 373 -3.73 15.54 12.86
C ARG A 373 -4.08 15.22 14.32
N GLY A 374 -3.16 14.58 15.05
CA GLY A 374 -3.32 14.25 16.46
C GLY A 374 -4.27 13.08 16.72
N ALA A 375 -4.54 12.23 15.72
CA ALA A 375 -5.33 11.04 15.95
C ALA A 375 -4.56 10.04 16.83
N GLN A 376 -5.21 9.56 17.88
CA GLN A 376 -4.68 8.47 18.71
C GLN A 376 -4.80 7.13 17.98
N PRO A 377 -3.98 6.12 18.31
CA PRO A 377 -3.97 4.83 17.61
C PRO A 377 -5.34 4.10 17.58
N ARG A 378 -6.18 4.31 18.60
CA ARG A 378 -7.54 3.74 18.68
C ARG A 378 -8.58 4.44 17.79
N HIS A 379 -8.28 5.62 17.26
CA HIS A 379 -9.22 6.36 16.40
C HIS A 379 -9.35 5.67 15.04
N ALA A 380 -10.48 5.92 14.37
CA ALA A 380 -10.75 5.32 13.07
C ALA A 380 -9.74 5.79 12.01
N LEU A 381 -9.10 4.83 11.33
CA LEU A 381 -8.13 5.04 10.25
C LEU A 381 -8.74 5.89 9.13
N PHE A 382 -10.01 5.64 8.79
CA PHE A 382 -10.71 6.34 7.70
C PHE A 382 -11.55 7.54 8.14
N ARG A 383 -11.33 8.07 9.34
CA ARG A 383 -12.06 9.24 9.86
C ARG A 383 -11.96 10.43 8.91
N GLY A 384 -13.09 11.00 8.53
CA GLY A 384 -13.18 12.15 7.61
C GLY A 384 -13.12 11.79 6.12
N GLY A 385 -12.63 10.60 5.75
CA GLY A 385 -12.50 10.16 4.35
C GLY A 385 -13.70 9.40 3.79
N LEU A 386 -14.62 8.92 4.63
CA LEU A 386 -15.73 8.07 4.17
C LEU A 386 -16.96 8.84 3.67
N GLY A 387 -17.21 10.04 4.22
CA GLY A 387 -18.46 10.76 4.01
C GLY A 387 -19.68 10.07 4.61
N GLY A 388 -20.85 10.70 4.53
CA GLY A 388 -22.10 10.12 5.04
C GLY A 388 -22.46 8.83 4.31
N LYS A 389 -22.65 7.72 5.06
CA LYS A 389 -22.96 6.39 4.51
C LYS A 389 -21.98 5.94 3.40
N GLY A 390 -20.71 6.34 3.48
CA GLY A 390 -19.68 5.96 2.51
C GLY A 390 -19.81 6.66 1.15
N SER A 391 -20.42 7.85 1.09
CA SER A 391 -20.62 8.60 -0.16
C SER A 391 -19.31 8.96 -0.84
N PHE A 392 -18.28 9.35 -0.08
CA PHE A 392 -16.99 9.73 -0.65
C PHE A 392 -16.26 8.55 -1.29
N VAL A 393 -16.37 7.35 -0.73
CA VAL A 393 -15.80 6.14 -1.35
C VAL A 393 -16.44 5.86 -2.72
N ARG A 394 -17.77 6.02 -2.84
CA ARG A 394 -18.48 5.85 -4.12
C ARG A 394 -18.12 6.93 -5.14
N GLN A 395 -18.08 8.19 -4.72
CA GLN A 395 -17.66 9.31 -5.57
C GLN A 395 -16.22 9.15 -6.05
N SER A 396 -15.33 8.73 -5.14
CA SER A 396 -13.93 8.46 -5.42
C SER A 396 -13.76 7.32 -6.43
N ALA A 397 -14.49 6.21 -6.24
CA ALA A 397 -14.50 5.10 -7.19
C ALA A 397 -14.95 5.56 -8.59
N ALA A 398 -16.04 6.31 -8.68
CA ALA A 398 -16.53 6.86 -9.95
C ALA A 398 -15.52 7.81 -10.61
N ALA A 399 -14.90 8.71 -9.83
CA ALA A 399 -13.88 9.63 -10.32
C ALA A 399 -12.61 8.92 -10.83
N CYS A 400 -12.30 7.75 -10.28
CA CYS A 400 -11.17 6.91 -10.71
C CYS A 400 -11.54 5.93 -11.85
N GLY A 401 -12.82 5.87 -12.26
CA GLY A 401 -13.29 4.86 -13.21
C GLY A 401 -13.18 3.43 -12.68
N LEU A 402 -13.35 3.25 -11.36
CA LEU A 402 -13.23 1.97 -10.67
C LEU A 402 -14.61 1.49 -10.21
N THR A 403 -14.88 0.20 -10.40
CA THR A 403 -16.10 -0.45 -9.91
C THR A 403 -15.85 -0.97 -8.50
N LEU A 404 -16.69 -0.55 -7.55
CA LEU A 404 -16.66 -1.14 -6.22
C LEU A 404 -17.22 -2.58 -6.26
N PRO A 405 -16.65 -3.51 -5.46
CA PRO A 405 -17.20 -4.84 -5.29
C PRO A 405 -18.68 -4.81 -4.91
N ALA A 406 -19.43 -5.81 -5.38
CA ALA A 406 -20.82 -5.99 -4.98
C ALA A 406 -20.89 -6.08 -3.45
N ARG A 407 -21.88 -5.39 -2.87
CA ARG A 407 -22.06 -5.37 -1.41
C ARG A 407 -22.75 -6.65 -0.98
N HIS A 408 -21.97 -7.62 -0.57
CA HIS A 408 -22.47 -8.78 0.13
C HIS A 408 -22.41 -8.56 1.64
N ARG A 409 -23.15 -9.38 2.40
CA ARG A 409 -23.01 -9.36 3.85
C ARG A 409 -21.61 -9.85 4.20
N TRP A 410 -20.89 -9.04 4.98
CA TRP A 410 -19.48 -9.28 5.32
C TRP A 410 -19.26 -10.56 6.14
N ASP A 411 -20.30 -11.04 6.83
CA ASP A 411 -20.31 -12.31 7.55
C ASP A 411 -20.21 -13.55 6.64
N ALA A 412 -20.26 -13.37 5.32
CA ALA A 412 -20.02 -14.39 4.30
C ALA A 412 -18.56 -14.43 3.78
N GLN A 413 -17.60 -13.78 4.44
CA GLN A 413 -16.18 -13.88 4.05
C GLN A 413 -15.65 -15.29 4.26
N TRP A 414 -15.01 -15.88 3.25
CA TRP A 414 -14.56 -17.28 3.31
C TRP A 414 -13.39 -17.48 4.29
N LEU A 415 -12.51 -16.49 4.43
CA LEU A 415 -11.36 -16.51 5.35
C LEU A 415 -11.79 -16.74 6.80
N SER A 416 -12.96 -16.21 7.16
CA SER A 416 -13.56 -16.33 8.49
C SER A 416 -14.02 -17.74 8.85
N THR A 417 -14.09 -18.64 7.86
CA THR A 417 -14.68 -19.99 7.97
C THR A 417 -13.70 -21.11 7.62
N VAL A 418 -12.45 -20.77 7.30
CA VAL A 418 -11.40 -21.75 7.06
C VAL A 418 -11.00 -22.38 8.39
N VAL A 419 -10.88 -23.70 8.39
CA VAL A 419 -10.43 -24.46 9.56
C VAL A 419 -9.29 -25.38 9.13
N VAL A 420 -8.29 -25.53 9.99
CA VAL A 420 -7.24 -26.55 9.86
C VAL A 420 -7.50 -27.63 10.89
N HIS A 421 -7.46 -28.88 10.44
CA HIS A 421 -7.53 -30.05 11.31
C HIS A 421 -6.20 -30.81 11.23
N PRO A 422 -5.74 -31.45 12.32
CA PRO A 422 -4.78 -32.54 12.19
C PRO A 422 -5.33 -33.54 11.18
N GLY A 423 -4.49 -34.00 10.26
CA GLY A 423 -4.86 -35.06 9.35
C GLY A 423 -5.08 -36.34 10.15
N ASP A 424 -6.14 -37.07 9.82
CA ASP A 424 -6.16 -38.49 10.12
C ASP A 424 -4.95 -39.07 9.37
N GLY A 425 -3.94 -39.56 10.10
CA GLY A 425 -2.76 -40.17 9.50
C GLY A 425 -3.15 -41.31 8.54
N PRO A 426 -2.23 -41.78 7.69
CA PRO A 426 -2.46 -42.98 6.91
C PRO A 426 -2.87 -44.18 7.78
#